data_AF-A0A3B7R2J7-F1
#
_entry.id   AF-A0A3B7R2J7-F1
#
_cell.length_a   1.000
_cell.length_b   1.000
_cell.length_c   1.000
_cell.angle_alpha   90.00
_cell.angle_beta   90.00
_cell.angle_gamma   90.00
#
_symmetry.space_group_name_H-M   'P 1'
#
loop_
_entity.id
_entity.type
_entity.pdbx_description
1 polymer ?
#
loop_
_entity_poly.entity_id
_entity_poly.type
_entity_poly.pdbx_seq_one_letter_code
_entity_poly.pdbx_strand_id
1 'polypeptide(L)'
;MLPCWLLLTGSQSAPATATIAPLALRTELLPLEPAGFYVARVIDERKDQRAVAYLLPAPDKPAQPVDLQGGAATLRRFVQQGIKRNATLRPVTVRVRECRITETPVSGTNWLIDGKVMVHLAFEWQRNGKTIPLTSYQGGARYRRTTKQLGIIEPTLRQSLADALGNFNGWIAQAARYDEKLATGLRISATDHTANTDADTLFYTPTRPLTYADFRAQPRTNGGRYGGAVFPSFSYQGSAKLAEGKVHVTVTTKVFVVRSASWLAPTHHDAYTLNHEQRHFDLVKLVAERFKRKLSPDSMTLDNYNARMQFQYLQSWWEMNRLQEQYDAETGGGQNTAAQARWNQRIEAELRAFGVRPPSAAQP
;
A
#
# COMPACT_ATOMS: atom_id res chain seq x y z
N MET A 1 27.79 -87.14 40.68
CA MET A 1 26.90 -86.55 39.64
C MET A 1 26.12 -85.42 40.30
N LEU A 2 26.30 -84.18 39.83
CA LEU A 2 25.76 -82.95 40.43
C LEU A 2 24.23 -82.81 40.21
N PRO A 3 23.47 -82.21 41.15
CA PRO A 3 22.10 -81.79 40.89
C PRO A 3 22.08 -80.39 40.25
N CYS A 4 21.45 -80.28 39.09
CA CYS A 4 21.24 -79.05 38.34
C CYS A 4 20.01 -78.32 38.89
N TRP A 5 20.20 -77.10 39.38
CA TRP A 5 19.11 -76.22 39.82
C TRP A 5 18.60 -75.41 38.62
N LEU A 6 17.35 -75.66 38.18
CA LEU A 6 16.68 -74.83 37.19
C LEU A 6 16.18 -73.54 37.86
N LEU A 7 16.84 -72.42 37.55
CA LEU A 7 16.35 -71.07 37.82
C LEU A 7 15.35 -70.67 36.72
N LEU A 8 14.06 -70.64 37.07
CA LEU A 8 13.01 -70.00 36.26
C LEU A 8 13.17 -68.48 36.35
N THR A 9 13.74 -67.87 35.32
CA THR A 9 13.73 -66.41 35.15
C THR A 9 12.38 -65.97 34.60
N GLY A 10 11.51 -65.51 35.51
CA GLY A 10 10.29 -64.80 35.12
C GLY A 10 10.67 -63.46 34.47
N SER A 11 10.47 -63.35 33.16
CA SER A 11 10.58 -62.09 32.43
C SER A 11 9.40 -61.19 32.81
N GLN A 12 9.61 -60.30 33.78
CA GLN A 12 8.70 -59.19 34.01
C GLN A 12 8.77 -58.23 32.81
N SER A 13 7.77 -58.30 31.94
CA SER A 13 7.50 -57.29 30.94
C SER A 13 7.32 -55.94 31.63
N ALA A 14 8.16 -54.96 31.30
CA ALA A 14 8.01 -53.59 31.76
C ALA A 14 6.59 -53.08 31.44
N PRO A 15 5.92 -52.37 32.35
CA PRO A 15 4.57 -51.87 32.10
C PRO A 15 4.60 -50.89 30.93
N ALA A 16 3.78 -51.17 29.92
CA ALA A 16 3.61 -50.31 28.75
C ALA A 16 3.21 -48.90 29.20
N THR A 17 3.99 -47.90 28.80
CA THR A 17 3.67 -46.49 29.07
C THR A 17 2.33 -46.16 28.43
N ALA A 18 1.33 -45.77 29.23
CA ALA A 18 0.02 -45.38 28.72
C ALA A 18 0.18 -44.29 27.65
N THR A 19 -0.30 -44.56 26.43
CA THR A 19 -0.19 -43.65 25.29
C THR A 19 -1.39 -42.72 25.27
N ILE A 20 -1.15 -41.41 25.16
CA ILE A 20 -2.22 -40.42 25.04
C ILE A 20 -2.70 -40.38 23.58
N ALA A 21 -4.02 -40.50 23.37
CA ALA A 21 -4.61 -40.46 22.04
C ALA A 21 -4.46 -39.07 21.35
N PRO A 22 -4.43 -39.00 20.01
CA PRO A 22 -4.40 -37.75 19.27
C PRO A 22 -5.56 -36.80 19.66
N LEU A 23 -5.29 -35.49 19.64
CA LEU A 23 -6.29 -34.48 19.98
C LEU A 23 -7.30 -34.29 18.84
N ALA A 24 -8.58 -34.50 19.12
CA ALA A 24 -9.66 -34.33 18.16
C ALA A 24 -10.13 -32.86 18.09
N LEU A 25 -9.37 -32.00 17.40
CA LEU A 25 -9.71 -30.58 17.24
C LEU A 25 -11.04 -30.40 16.50
N ARG A 26 -12.03 -29.85 17.19
CA ARG A 26 -13.37 -29.63 16.64
C ARG A 26 -13.37 -28.38 15.77
N THR A 27 -13.81 -28.54 14.52
CA THR A 27 -14.02 -27.41 13.61
C THR A 27 -15.46 -26.93 13.76
N GLU A 28 -15.65 -25.94 14.62
CA GLU A 28 -16.91 -25.22 14.77
C GLU A 28 -16.78 -23.85 14.11
N LEU A 29 -17.86 -23.39 13.46
CA LEU A 29 -17.89 -22.04 12.93
C LEU A 29 -17.83 -21.06 14.11
N LEU A 30 -16.86 -20.17 14.10
CA LEU A 30 -16.74 -19.17 15.16
C LEU A 30 -17.93 -18.20 15.06
N PRO A 31 -18.49 -17.73 16.19
CA PRO A 31 -19.57 -16.75 16.21
C PRO A 31 -19.04 -15.35 15.86
N LEU A 32 -18.38 -15.22 14.71
CA LEU A 32 -17.82 -13.98 14.20
C LEU A 32 -18.21 -13.80 12.73
N GLU A 33 -18.71 -12.62 12.40
CA GLU A 33 -18.90 -12.21 11.01
C GLU A 33 -17.57 -11.67 10.44
N PRO A 34 -17.15 -12.11 9.25
CA PRO A 34 -15.86 -11.71 8.68
C PRO A 34 -15.83 -10.22 8.32
N ALA A 35 -14.88 -9.49 8.90
CA ALA A 35 -14.65 -8.07 8.65
C ALA A 35 -13.83 -7.83 7.36
N GLY A 36 -14.43 -8.10 6.21
CA GLY A 36 -13.84 -7.71 4.92
C GLY A 36 -12.67 -8.57 4.42
N PHE A 37 -12.56 -9.81 4.91
CA PHE A 37 -11.60 -10.81 4.42
C PHE A 37 -12.17 -12.24 4.41
N TYR A 38 -11.46 -13.16 3.78
CA TYR A 38 -11.61 -14.60 3.99
C TYR A 38 -10.24 -15.28 4.06
N VAL A 39 -10.16 -16.43 4.73
CA VAL A 39 -8.92 -17.22 4.76
C VAL A 39 -8.78 -18.01 3.47
N ALA A 40 -7.93 -17.54 2.57
CA ALA A 40 -7.68 -18.17 1.28
C ALA A 40 -6.71 -19.34 1.40
N ARG A 41 -5.68 -19.20 2.24
CA ARG A 41 -4.60 -20.17 2.38
C ARG A 41 -4.09 -20.22 3.81
N VAL A 42 -3.70 -21.41 4.27
CA VAL A 42 -3.03 -21.60 5.56
C VAL A 42 -1.73 -22.34 5.31
N ILE A 43 -0.63 -21.79 5.81
CA ILE A 43 0.72 -22.33 5.68
C ILE A 43 1.21 -22.71 7.08
N ASP A 44 1.66 -23.95 7.25
CA ASP A 44 2.27 -24.40 8.50
C ASP A 44 3.79 -24.14 8.44
N GLU A 45 4.26 -23.21 9.25
CA GLU A 45 5.67 -22.81 9.37
C GLU A 45 6.24 -23.11 10.76
N ARG A 46 5.55 -23.95 11.53
CA ARG A 46 6.04 -24.35 12.84
C ARG A 46 7.38 -25.05 12.67
N LYS A 47 8.36 -24.69 13.50
CA LYS A 47 9.69 -25.33 13.52
C LYS A 47 9.61 -26.83 13.80
N ASP A 48 8.63 -27.21 14.61
CA ASP A 48 8.31 -28.59 14.93
C ASP A 48 6.87 -28.87 14.51
N GLN A 49 6.74 -29.69 13.48
CA GLN A 49 5.45 -30.09 12.89
C GLN A 49 5.06 -31.52 13.28
N ARG A 50 5.85 -32.20 14.13
CA ARG A 50 5.62 -33.61 14.49
C ARG A 50 4.45 -33.77 15.47
N ALA A 51 4.22 -32.76 16.29
CA ALA A 51 3.16 -32.74 17.29
C ALA A 51 2.71 -31.30 17.58
N VAL A 52 1.46 -31.16 18.04
CA VAL A 52 0.95 -29.89 18.56
C VAL A 52 1.03 -29.82 20.08
N ALA A 53 1.29 -30.94 20.75
CA ALA A 53 1.30 -31.03 22.20
C ALA A 53 2.41 -31.95 22.71
N TYR A 54 2.93 -31.62 23.88
CA TYR A 54 3.85 -32.42 24.66
C TYR A 54 3.21 -32.64 26.03
N LEU A 55 2.52 -33.77 26.18
CA LEU A 55 1.60 -34.04 27.28
C LEU A 55 2.16 -35.08 28.25
N LEU A 56 1.97 -34.86 29.55
CA LEU A 56 2.41 -35.77 30.60
C LEU A 56 1.34 -36.85 30.85
N PRO A 57 1.65 -38.15 30.65
CA PRO A 57 0.72 -39.23 31.00
C PRO A 57 0.57 -39.37 32.53
N ALA A 58 1.63 -39.05 33.28
CA ALA A 58 1.64 -38.87 34.73
C ALA A 58 2.75 -37.87 35.12
N PRO A 59 2.70 -37.22 36.30
CA PRO A 59 3.67 -36.18 36.68
C PRO A 59 5.12 -36.64 36.78
N ASP A 60 5.35 -37.93 37.03
CA ASP A 60 6.66 -38.58 37.13
C ASP A 60 7.16 -39.15 35.79
N LYS A 61 6.36 -39.07 34.73
CA LYS A 61 6.68 -39.63 33.41
C LYS A 61 7.08 -38.54 32.43
N PRO A 62 7.96 -38.84 31.44
CA PRO A 62 8.33 -37.88 30.42
C PRO A 62 7.12 -37.48 29.56
N ALA A 63 7.12 -36.23 29.08
CA ALA A 63 6.09 -35.74 28.18
C ALA A 63 6.14 -36.51 26.85
N GLN A 64 4.98 -36.93 26.36
CA GLN A 64 4.81 -37.63 25.10
C GLN A 64 4.37 -36.64 24.01
N PRO A 65 4.88 -36.74 22.78
CA PRO A 65 4.37 -35.96 21.66
C PRO A 65 2.97 -36.45 21.29
N VAL A 66 2.02 -35.52 21.21
CA VAL A 66 0.63 -35.77 20.81
C VAL A 66 0.25 -34.78 19.72
N ASP A 67 -0.13 -35.30 18.56
CA ASP A 67 -0.59 -34.50 17.42
C ASP A 67 -2.12 -34.43 17.35
N LEU A 68 -2.63 -33.62 16.42
CA LEU A 68 -4.05 -33.61 16.08
C LEU A 68 -4.46 -34.90 15.36
N GLN A 69 -5.69 -35.33 15.57
CA GLN A 69 -6.31 -36.31 14.70
C GLN A 69 -6.40 -35.73 13.27
N GLY A 70 -5.72 -36.35 12.30
CA GLY A 70 -5.56 -35.82 10.94
C GLY A 70 -4.43 -34.79 10.76
N GLY A 71 -3.63 -34.57 11.80
CA GLY A 71 -2.41 -33.76 11.80
C GLY A 71 -2.61 -32.32 11.32
N ALA A 72 -1.61 -31.81 10.59
CA ALA A 72 -1.61 -30.43 10.09
C ALA A 72 -2.80 -30.11 9.17
N ALA A 73 -3.42 -31.11 8.51
CA ALA A 73 -4.60 -30.89 7.68
C ALA A 73 -5.81 -30.45 8.52
N THR A 74 -5.96 -30.98 9.72
CA THR A 74 -7.02 -30.59 10.66
C THR A 74 -6.81 -29.16 11.17
N LEU A 75 -5.56 -28.78 11.47
CA LEU A 75 -5.25 -27.40 11.84
C LEU A 75 -5.56 -26.41 10.70
N ARG A 76 -5.16 -26.75 9.47
CA ARG A 76 -5.49 -25.93 8.28
C ARG A 76 -7.00 -25.82 8.10
N ARG A 77 -7.73 -26.93 8.23
CA ARG A 77 -9.19 -26.95 8.13
C ARG A 77 -9.83 -26.05 9.18
N PHE A 78 -9.40 -26.14 10.44
CA PHE A 78 -9.89 -25.29 11.52
C PHE A 78 -9.73 -23.80 11.17
N VAL A 79 -8.52 -23.39 10.75
CA VAL A 79 -8.23 -21.98 10.44
C VAL A 79 -8.99 -21.51 9.18
N GLN A 80 -9.16 -22.38 8.17
CA GLN A 80 -9.87 -22.04 6.94
C GLN A 80 -11.40 -22.02 7.08
N GLN A 81 -11.96 -22.92 7.87
CA GLN A 81 -13.42 -23.13 7.99
C GLN A 81 -14.01 -22.55 9.28
N GLY A 82 -13.17 -22.15 10.24
CA GLY A 82 -13.60 -21.48 11.46
C GLY A 82 -14.20 -20.09 11.20
N ILE A 83 -13.96 -19.50 10.04
CA ILE A 83 -14.55 -18.23 9.61
C ILE A 83 -15.41 -18.47 8.37
N LYS A 84 -16.61 -17.88 8.34
CA LYS A 84 -17.50 -17.94 7.18
C LYS A 84 -16.80 -17.43 5.94
N ARG A 85 -16.74 -18.25 4.89
CA ARG A 85 -16.05 -17.91 3.65
C ARG A 85 -16.90 -17.00 2.78
N ASN A 86 -16.34 -15.87 2.36
CA ASN A 86 -16.87 -15.04 1.29
C ASN A 86 -15.74 -14.66 0.31
N ALA A 87 -15.77 -15.26 -0.88
CA ALA A 87 -14.70 -15.13 -1.88
C ALA A 87 -14.65 -13.74 -2.54
N THR A 88 -15.64 -12.87 -2.32
CA THR A 88 -15.60 -11.47 -2.79
C THR A 88 -14.76 -10.56 -1.88
N LEU A 89 -14.38 -11.05 -0.70
CA LEU A 89 -13.59 -10.31 0.28
C LEU A 89 -12.08 -10.48 0.06
N ARG A 90 -11.25 -9.81 0.87
CA ARG A 90 -9.79 -9.88 0.74
C ARG A 90 -9.26 -11.30 0.99
N PRO A 91 -8.47 -11.89 0.08
CA PRO A 91 -7.83 -13.18 0.28
C PRO A 91 -6.65 -13.09 1.25
N VAL A 92 -6.82 -13.60 2.47
CA VAL A 92 -5.77 -13.62 3.49
C VAL A 92 -5.07 -14.97 3.53
N THR A 93 -3.75 -14.95 3.57
CA THR A 93 -2.91 -16.09 3.92
C THR A 93 -2.60 -16.03 5.42
N VAL A 94 -2.84 -17.13 6.13
CA VAL A 94 -2.48 -17.28 7.55
C VAL A 94 -1.26 -18.20 7.63
N ARG A 95 -0.19 -17.73 8.26
CA ARG A 95 1.00 -18.54 8.56
C ARG A 95 0.97 -18.95 10.03
N VAL A 96 0.99 -20.25 10.29
CA VAL A 96 1.08 -20.80 11.63
C VAL A 96 2.56 -20.92 12.00
N ARG A 97 3.05 -20.00 12.83
CA ARG A 97 4.45 -19.99 13.28
C ARG A 97 4.63 -20.77 14.59
N GLU A 98 3.61 -20.77 15.43
CA GLU A 98 3.56 -21.56 16.66
C GLU A 98 2.12 -22.04 16.91
N CYS A 99 2.00 -23.32 17.27
CA CYS A 99 0.78 -23.93 17.79
C CYS A 99 1.25 -25.10 18.64
N ARG A 100 1.48 -24.83 19.92
CA ARG A 100 2.17 -25.76 20.83
C ARG A 100 1.50 -25.77 22.19
N ILE A 101 1.30 -26.98 22.72
CA ILE A 101 0.93 -27.24 24.10
C ILE A 101 2.13 -27.86 24.81
N THR A 102 2.48 -27.33 25.97
CA THR A 102 3.51 -27.90 26.84
C THR A 102 2.94 -28.09 28.23
N GLU A 103 3.25 -29.24 28.84
CA GLU A 103 2.86 -29.54 30.21
C GLU A 103 4.06 -29.69 31.14
N THR A 104 3.88 -29.23 32.38
CA THR A 104 4.86 -29.39 33.46
C THR A 104 4.15 -29.88 34.72
N PRO A 105 4.76 -30.79 35.50
CA PRO A 105 4.20 -31.20 36.78
C PRO A 105 4.16 -30.01 37.75
N VAL A 106 3.12 -29.93 38.58
CA VAL A 106 3.03 -28.88 39.60
C VAL A 106 3.86 -29.27 40.81
N SER A 107 4.84 -28.44 41.16
CA SER A 107 5.73 -28.64 42.31
C SER A 107 4.95 -28.91 43.60
N GLY A 108 5.40 -29.89 44.38
CA GLY A 108 4.76 -30.29 45.64
C GLY A 108 3.53 -31.19 45.49
N THR A 109 3.19 -31.62 44.26
CA THR A 109 2.10 -32.57 44.01
C THR A 109 2.52 -33.66 43.03
N ASN A 110 1.88 -34.83 43.13
CA ASN A 110 2.10 -35.96 42.21
C ASN A 110 0.88 -36.25 41.32
N TRP A 111 -0.12 -35.35 41.31
CA TRP A 111 -1.38 -35.55 40.61
C TRP A 111 -1.81 -34.35 39.75
N LEU A 112 -1.21 -33.18 39.93
CA LEU A 112 -1.50 -31.97 39.16
C LEU A 112 -0.46 -31.70 38.07
N ILE A 113 -0.97 -31.24 36.93
CA ILE A 113 -0.20 -30.84 35.76
C ILE A 113 -0.66 -29.45 35.32
N ASP A 114 0.29 -28.54 35.11
CA ASP A 114 0.07 -27.25 34.47
C ASP A 114 0.32 -27.37 32.98
N GLY A 115 -0.67 -26.97 32.18
CA GLY A 115 -0.60 -26.91 30.72
C GLY A 115 -0.58 -25.48 30.21
N LYS A 116 0.23 -25.25 29.18
CA LYS A 116 0.36 -23.97 28.50
C LYS A 116 0.19 -24.15 27.02
N VAL A 117 -0.77 -23.44 26.44
CA VAL A 117 -1.00 -23.31 25.00
C VAL A 117 -0.33 -22.04 24.51
N MET A 118 0.40 -22.13 23.40
CA MET A 118 1.01 -21.01 22.68
C MET A 118 0.59 -21.06 21.22
N VAL A 119 0.08 -19.94 20.72
CA VAL A 119 -0.35 -19.72 19.35
C VAL A 119 0.32 -18.47 18.81
N HIS A 120 0.97 -18.58 17.65
CA HIS A 120 1.51 -17.46 16.90
C HIS A 120 1.09 -17.58 15.44
N LEU A 121 0.20 -16.68 15.02
CA LEU A 121 -0.30 -16.58 13.65
C LEU A 121 0.18 -15.28 13.01
N ALA A 122 0.67 -15.34 11.78
CA ALA A 122 0.94 -14.16 10.97
C ALA A 122 -0.05 -14.08 9.81
N PHE A 123 -0.51 -12.86 9.48
CA PHE A 123 -1.54 -12.60 8.49
C PHE A 123 -0.98 -11.77 7.34
N GLU A 124 -1.24 -12.23 6.12
CA GLU A 124 -0.76 -11.59 4.89
C GLU A 124 -1.91 -11.44 3.90
N TRP A 125 -1.97 -10.30 3.21
CA TRP A 125 -2.90 -10.10 2.10
C TRP A 125 -2.20 -10.36 0.77
N GLN A 126 -2.81 -11.18 -0.08
CA GLN A 126 -2.38 -11.37 -1.46
C GLN A 126 -3.07 -10.36 -2.38
N ARG A 127 -2.30 -9.42 -2.94
CA ARG A 127 -2.80 -8.38 -3.86
C ARG A 127 -1.90 -8.29 -5.08
N ASN A 128 -2.46 -8.48 -6.28
CA ASN A 128 -1.74 -8.36 -7.56
C ASN A 128 -0.43 -9.19 -7.62
N GLY A 129 -0.45 -10.42 -7.11
CA GLY A 129 0.73 -11.29 -7.06
C GLY A 129 1.78 -10.91 -6.01
N LYS A 130 1.54 -9.85 -5.21
CA LYS A 130 2.39 -9.44 -4.10
C LYS A 130 1.81 -9.89 -2.76
N THR A 131 2.71 -10.25 -1.85
CA THR A 131 2.39 -10.56 -0.47
C THR A 131 2.56 -9.28 0.38
N ILE A 132 1.47 -8.79 0.95
CA ILE A 132 1.46 -7.62 1.82
C ILE A 132 1.35 -8.10 3.27
N PRO A 133 2.39 -7.94 4.11
CA PRO A 133 2.31 -8.29 5.52
C PRO A 133 1.36 -7.34 6.25
N LEU A 134 0.38 -7.90 6.96
CA LEU A 134 -0.62 -7.15 7.71
C LEU A 134 -0.21 -7.02 9.18
N THR A 135 -0.36 -8.10 9.95
CA THR A 135 -0.12 -8.15 11.39
C THR A 135 0.19 -9.58 11.83
N SER A 136 0.58 -9.76 13.09
CA SER A 136 0.72 -11.05 13.74
C SER A 136 0.08 -11.05 15.11
N TYR A 137 -0.53 -12.17 15.46
CA TYR A 137 -1.02 -12.46 16.80
C TYR A 137 -0.06 -13.42 17.50
N GLN A 138 0.29 -13.13 18.75
CA GLN A 138 0.98 -14.06 19.63
C GLN A 138 0.26 -14.09 20.97
N GLY A 139 -0.22 -15.27 21.37
CA GLY A 139 -1.00 -15.44 22.58
C GLY A 139 -1.21 -16.91 22.91
N GLY A 140 -2.19 -17.20 23.75
CA GLY A 140 -2.48 -18.55 24.19
C GLY A 140 -3.23 -18.56 25.52
N ALA A 141 -3.28 -19.73 26.14
CA ALA A 141 -4.01 -19.95 27.37
C ALA A 141 -3.26 -20.91 28.28
N ARG A 142 -3.69 -20.99 29.54
CA ARG A 142 -3.21 -21.98 30.50
C ARG A 142 -4.37 -22.79 31.02
N TYR A 143 -4.10 -24.04 31.34
CA TYR A 143 -5.04 -24.90 32.04
C TYR A 143 -4.29 -25.67 33.12
N ARG A 144 -5.06 -26.22 34.06
CA ARG A 144 -4.56 -27.14 35.07
C ARG A 144 -5.45 -28.38 35.06
N ARG A 145 -4.84 -29.56 35.12
CA ARG A 145 -5.57 -30.83 35.07
C ARG A 145 -4.97 -31.88 35.98
N THR A 146 -5.77 -32.91 36.25
CA THR A 146 -5.26 -34.18 36.78
C THR A 146 -4.88 -35.14 35.64
N THR A 147 -4.22 -36.24 35.96
CA THR A 147 -3.82 -37.27 34.98
C THR A 147 -5.00 -37.87 34.22
N LYS A 148 -6.18 -37.95 34.85
CA LYS A 148 -7.39 -38.53 34.25
C LYS A 148 -8.20 -37.54 33.41
N GLN A 149 -7.94 -36.23 33.51
CA GLN A 149 -8.75 -35.18 32.91
C GLN A 149 -8.13 -34.60 31.63
N LEU A 150 -8.13 -35.38 30.55
CA LEU A 150 -7.62 -34.92 29.24
C LEU A 150 -8.59 -34.00 28.48
N GLY A 151 -9.87 -33.97 28.88
CA GLY A 151 -10.93 -33.25 28.17
C GLY A 151 -10.82 -31.72 28.15
N ILE A 152 -9.93 -31.12 28.93
CA ILE A 152 -9.71 -29.66 28.95
C ILE A 152 -8.71 -29.20 27.88
N ILE A 153 -7.89 -30.10 27.37
CA ILE A 153 -6.74 -29.76 26.51
C ILE A 153 -7.22 -29.22 25.15
N GLU A 154 -8.08 -29.99 24.47
CA GLU A 154 -8.61 -29.60 23.16
C GLU A 154 -9.45 -28.32 23.20
N PRO A 155 -10.41 -28.14 24.15
CA PRO A 155 -11.16 -26.89 24.24
C PRO A 155 -10.27 -25.67 24.47
N THR A 156 -9.21 -25.81 25.27
CA THR A 156 -8.28 -24.70 25.53
C THR A 156 -7.46 -24.34 24.29
N LEU A 157 -7.01 -25.33 23.52
CA LEU A 157 -6.37 -25.11 22.23
C LEU A 157 -7.32 -24.45 21.23
N ARG A 158 -8.54 -24.98 21.10
CA ARG A 158 -9.57 -24.48 20.20
C ARG A 158 -9.91 -23.01 20.50
N GLN A 159 -10.09 -22.68 21.78
CA GLN A 159 -10.32 -21.29 22.20
C GLN A 159 -9.13 -20.40 21.86
N SER A 160 -7.89 -20.86 22.08
CA SER A 160 -6.69 -20.05 21.79
C SER A 160 -6.55 -19.74 20.28
N LEU A 161 -6.89 -20.69 19.42
CA LEU A 161 -6.92 -20.48 17.97
C LEU A 161 -8.10 -19.58 17.55
N ALA A 162 -9.26 -19.73 18.19
CA ALA A 162 -10.42 -18.88 17.98
C ALA A 162 -10.12 -17.41 18.34
N ASP A 163 -9.47 -17.17 19.48
CA ASP A 163 -9.07 -15.85 19.95
C ASP A 163 -8.09 -15.17 18.98
N ALA A 164 -7.14 -15.94 18.42
CA ALA A 164 -6.21 -15.44 17.41
C ALA A 164 -6.93 -14.94 16.15
N LEU A 165 -7.92 -15.70 15.68
CA LEU A 165 -8.75 -15.34 14.53
C LEU A 165 -9.69 -14.17 14.82
N GLY A 166 -10.31 -14.15 16.01
CA GLY A 166 -11.16 -13.05 16.46
C GLY A 166 -10.38 -11.74 16.63
N ASN A 167 -9.15 -11.81 17.15
CA ASN A 167 -8.27 -10.66 17.26
C ASN A 167 -7.93 -10.07 15.88
N PHE A 168 -7.57 -10.92 14.91
CA PHE A 168 -7.34 -10.46 13.53
C PHE A 168 -8.60 -9.84 12.91
N ASN A 169 -9.78 -10.44 13.13
CA ASN A 169 -11.06 -9.90 12.67
C ASN A 169 -11.34 -8.50 13.23
N GLY A 170 -11.11 -8.29 14.53
CA GLY A 170 -11.24 -6.98 15.17
C GLY A 170 -10.23 -5.96 14.63
N TRP A 171 -8.96 -6.38 14.49
CA TRP A 171 -7.90 -5.52 13.96
C TRP A 171 -8.21 -5.06 12.53
N ILE A 172 -8.56 -5.98 11.62
CA ILE A 172 -8.79 -5.63 10.21
C ILE A 172 -10.04 -4.76 10.02
N ALA A 173 -11.07 -4.92 10.87
CA ALA A 173 -12.26 -4.05 10.87
C ALA A 173 -11.91 -2.58 11.13
N GLN A 174 -10.94 -2.33 12.01
CA GLN A 174 -10.47 -0.99 12.35
C GLN A 174 -9.44 -0.49 11.32
N ALA A 175 -8.45 -1.34 11.01
CA ALA A 175 -7.33 -0.99 10.14
C ALA A 175 -7.77 -0.70 8.70
N ALA A 176 -8.83 -1.33 8.19
CA ALA A 176 -9.33 -1.11 6.83
C ALA A 176 -9.72 0.36 6.53
N ARG A 177 -9.93 1.19 7.56
CA ARG A 177 -10.25 2.61 7.42
C ARG A 177 -9.02 3.51 7.35
N TYR A 178 -7.89 3.11 7.93
CA TYR A 178 -6.74 3.99 8.20
C TYR A 178 -5.37 3.41 7.83
N ASP A 179 -5.29 2.13 7.46
CA ASP A 179 -4.06 1.53 6.92
C ASP A 179 -4.07 1.54 5.39
N GLU A 180 -3.13 2.27 4.78
CA GLU A 180 -2.95 2.36 3.32
C GLU A 180 -2.72 0.98 2.69
N LYS A 181 -2.12 0.03 3.43
CA LYS A 181 -1.94 -1.35 2.96
C LYS A 181 -3.26 -2.04 2.66
N LEU A 182 -4.35 -1.65 3.32
CA LEU A 182 -5.69 -2.22 3.18
C LEU A 182 -6.59 -1.42 2.23
N ALA A 183 -6.07 -0.34 1.65
CA ALA A 183 -6.80 0.47 0.69
C ALA A 183 -7.29 -0.39 -0.49
N THR A 184 -8.50 -0.09 -0.92
CA THR A 184 -9.23 -0.84 -1.96
C THR A 184 -9.26 -0.13 -3.30
N GLY A 185 -8.86 1.14 -3.33
CA GLY A 185 -8.85 1.92 -4.55
C GLY A 185 -8.07 3.22 -4.40
N LEU A 186 -7.81 3.82 -5.55
CA LEU A 186 -7.12 5.09 -5.71
C LEU A 186 -8.12 6.11 -6.27
N ARG A 187 -8.15 7.31 -5.69
CA ARG A 187 -8.84 8.48 -6.25
C ARG A 187 -7.79 9.55 -6.47
N ILE A 188 -7.78 10.16 -7.65
CA ILE A 188 -6.85 11.23 -7.99
C ILE A 188 -7.67 12.48 -8.29
N SER A 189 -7.30 13.58 -7.66
CA SER A 189 -7.80 14.91 -7.99
C SER A 189 -6.61 15.80 -8.34
N ALA A 190 -6.80 16.65 -9.35
CA ALA A 190 -5.78 17.59 -9.77
C ALA A 190 -6.36 19.00 -9.89
N THR A 191 -5.67 19.97 -9.33
CA THR A 191 -6.06 21.39 -9.31
C THR A 191 -4.89 22.29 -9.67
N ASP A 192 -5.17 23.54 -9.98
CA ASP A 192 -4.15 24.55 -10.23
C ASP A 192 -3.92 25.41 -8.99
N HIS A 193 -2.67 25.82 -8.80
CA HIS A 193 -2.34 26.93 -7.93
C HIS A 193 -2.50 28.24 -8.70
N THR A 194 -3.30 29.16 -8.15
CA THR A 194 -3.64 30.43 -8.81
C THR A 194 -3.29 31.67 -7.98
N ALA A 195 -2.80 31.47 -6.75
CA ALA A 195 -2.53 32.58 -5.84
C ALA A 195 -1.28 33.34 -6.27
N ASN A 196 -1.42 34.63 -6.59
CA ASN A 196 -0.34 35.49 -7.06
C ASN A 196 0.18 36.40 -5.94
N THR A 197 0.64 35.80 -4.84
CA THR A 197 1.19 36.53 -3.68
C THR A 197 2.72 36.57 -3.66
N ASP A 198 3.37 35.83 -4.55
CA ASP A 198 4.84 35.81 -4.65
C ASP A 198 5.35 37.02 -5.43
N ALA A 199 6.39 37.68 -4.89
CA ALA A 199 6.92 38.89 -5.47
C ALA A 199 7.57 38.65 -6.84
N ASP A 200 8.23 37.51 -7.03
CA ASP A 200 9.01 37.21 -8.24
C ASP A 200 8.31 36.22 -9.17
N THR A 201 7.52 35.31 -8.62
CA THR A 201 6.84 34.24 -9.37
C THR A 201 5.43 34.68 -9.75
N LEU A 202 5.12 34.67 -11.05
CA LEU A 202 3.75 34.86 -11.54
C LEU A 202 3.15 33.49 -11.83
N PHE A 203 2.06 33.12 -11.16
CA PHE A 203 1.30 31.91 -11.46
C PHE A 203 0.22 32.16 -12.50
N TYR A 204 0.02 31.16 -13.37
CA TYR A 204 -0.88 31.23 -14.50
C TYR A 204 -2.32 31.36 -14.04
N THR A 205 -2.99 32.41 -14.49
CA THR A 205 -4.45 32.50 -14.44
C THR A 205 -4.96 33.14 -15.74
N PRO A 206 -6.07 32.65 -16.31
CA PRO A 206 -6.72 33.29 -17.46
C PRO A 206 -6.98 34.79 -17.31
N THR A 207 -7.22 35.23 -16.08
CA THR A 207 -7.60 36.60 -15.73
C THR A 207 -6.39 37.51 -15.45
N ARG A 208 -5.16 36.98 -15.46
CA ARG A 208 -3.93 37.76 -15.27
C ARG A 208 -2.92 37.38 -16.38
N PRO A 209 -3.12 37.88 -17.61
CA PRO A 209 -2.10 37.76 -18.67
C PRO A 209 -0.80 38.47 -18.29
N LEU A 210 0.30 38.13 -18.95
CA LEU A 210 1.57 38.85 -18.85
C LEU A 210 1.40 40.33 -19.16
N THR A 211 2.11 41.17 -18.42
CA THR A 211 2.27 42.59 -18.72
C THR A 211 3.76 42.92 -18.79
N TYR A 212 4.10 44.09 -19.32
CA TYR A 212 5.51 44.55 -19.35
C TYR A 212 6.18 44.56 -17.97
N ALA A 213 5.41 44.75 -16.89
CA ALA A 213 5.93 44.75 -15.51
C ALA A 213 6.36 43.36 -15.00
N ASP A 214 6.02 42.29 -15.72
CA ASP A 214 6.44 40.92 -15.41
C ASP A 214 7.83 40.57 -15.99
N PHE A 215 8.43 41.47 -16.78
CA PHE A 215 9.77 41.31 -17.34
C PHE A 215 10.76 42.20 -16.58
N ARG A 216 11.40 41.66 -15.53
CA ARG A 216 12.23 42.43 -14.60
C ARG A 216 13.73 42.23 -14.76
N ALA A 217 14.14 41.25 -15.56
CA ALA A 217 15.55 41.04 -15.86
C ALA A 217 16.04 42.09 -16.86
N GLN A 218 17.33 42.42 -16.81
CA GLN A 218 17.92 43.34 -17.79
C GLN A 218 17.95 42.70 -19.18
N PRO A 219 17.54 43.42 -20.24
CA PRO A 219 17.61 42.90 -21.59
C PRO A 219 19.03 42.53 -21.99
N ARG A 220 19.18 41.40 -22.68
CA ARG A 220 20.49 40.98 -23.20
C ARG A 220 20.76 41.72 -24.51
N THR A 221 21.14 42.99 -24.40
CA THR A 221 21.33 43.94 -25.52
C THR A 221 22.59 43.70 -26.36
N ASN A 222 23.45 42.74 -25.99
CA ASN A 222 24.66 42.42 -26.73
C ASN A 222 24.37 41.47 -27.93
N GLY A 223 23.65 41.99 -28.94
CA GLY A 223 23.62 41.40 -30.29
C GLY A 223 22.74 40.16 -30.54
N GLY A 224 21.77 39.87 -29.68
CA GLY A 224 20.81 38.77 -29.89
C GLY A 224 19.75 39.07 -30.97
N ARG A 225 19.27 38.03 -31.66
CA ARG A 225 18.22 38.11 -32.70
C ARG A 225 16.79 38.33 -32.14
N TYR A 226 16.60 38.22 -30.82
CA TYR A 226 15.29 38.18 -30.17
C TYR A 226 15.01 39.43 -29.34
N GLY A 227 13.76 39.91 -29.38
CA GLY A 227 13.31 41.13 -28.69
C GLY A 227 13.01 40.95 -27.19
N GLY A 228 12.91 39.71 -26.72
CA GLY A 228 12.62 39.35 -25.33
C GLY A 228 12.84 37.86 -25.06
N ALA A 229 12.68 37.47 -23.81
CA ALA A 229 12.56 36.09 -23.39
C ALA A 229 11.78 35.99 -22.07
N VAL A 230 10.74 35.17 -22.06
CA VAL A 230 10.02 34.74 -20.86
C VAL A 230 10.57 33.42 -20.34
N PHE A 231 10.59 33.24 -19.01
CA PHE A 231 11.02 32.00 -18.36
C PHE A 231 9.85 31.30 -17.66
N PRO A 232 8.95 30.64 -18.41
CA PRO A 232 7.85 29.89 -17.84
C PRO A 232 8.28 28.45 -17.54
N SER A 233 7.65 27.85 -16.53
CA SER A 233 7.81 26.44 -16.20
C SER A 233 6.60 25.95 -15.41
N PHE A 234 6.53 24.65 -15.16
CA PHE A 234 5.56 24.12 -14.22
C PHE A 234 6.19 23.14 -13.24
N SER A 235 5.60 23.08 -12.06
CA SER A 235 5.89 22.08 -11.04
C SER A 235 4.58 21.51 -10.51
N TYR A 236 4.65 20.50 -9.66
CA TYR A 236 3.49 20.02 -8.93
C TYR A 236 3.83 19.74 -7.47
N GLN A 237 2.80 19.78 -6.63
CA GLN A 237 2.83 19.30 -5.26
C GLN A 237 1.82 18.18 -5.12
N GLY A 238 2.27 17.00 -4.71
CA GLY A 238 1.42 15.84 -4.45
C GLY A 238 1.22 15.62 -2.95
N SER A 239 0.01 15.22 -2.55
CA SER A 239 -0.25 14.68 -1.22
C SER A 239 -1.20 13.49 -1.32
N ALA A 240 -1.03 12.50 -0.44
CA ALA A 240 -1.89 11.34 -0.36
C ALA A 240 -2.51 11.25 1.03
N LYS A 241 -3.82 10.97 1.09
CA LYS A 241 -4.55 10.73 2.35
C LYS A 241 -5.46 9.53 2.18
N LEU A 242 -5.50 8.67 3.19
CA LEU A 242 -6.46 7.58 3.23
C LEU A 242 -7.78 8.10 3.82
N ALA A 243 -8.87 7.92 3.07
CA ALA A 243 -10.22 8.20 3.54
C ALA A 243 -11.20 7.22 2.87
N GLU A 244 -12.17 6.73 3.63
CA GLU A 244 -13.18 5.77 3.15
C GLU A 244 -12.56 4.49 2.54
N GLY A 245 -11.41 4.04 3.06
CA GLY A 245 -10.71 2.85 2.55
C GLY A 245 -10.13 3.02 1.14
N LYS A 246 -9.97 4.26 0.66
CA LYS A 246 -9.32 4.63 -0.60
C LYS A 246 -8.20 5.64 -0.37
N VAL A 247 -7.12 5.52 -1.13
CA VAL A 247 -6.07 6.55 -1.15
C VAL A 247 -6.53 7.68 -2.06
N HIS A 248 -6.68 8.88 -1.49
CA HIS A 248 -6.99 10.11 -2.21
C HIS A 248 -5.70 10.87 -2.44
N VAL A 249 -5.29 10.97 -3.69
CA VAL A 249 -4.12 11.70 -4.12
C VAL A 249 -4.58 13.05 -4.65
N THR A 250 -4.14 14.13 -4.00
CA THR A 250 -4.36 15.50 -4.46
C THR A 250 -3.08 16.01 -5.10
N VAL A 251 -3.19 16.47 -6.34
CA VAL A 251 -2.09 17.06 -7.10
C VAL A 251 -2.38 18.53 -7.40
N THR A 252 -1.58 19.42 -6.85
CA THR A 252 -1.65 20.85 -7.16
C THR A 252 -0.56 21.20 -8.15
N THR A 253 -0.92 21.51 -9.39
CA THR A 253 0.04 21.99 -10.40
C THR A 253 0.27 23.48 -10.23
N LYS A 254 1.51 23.91 -10.41
CA LYS A 254 1.94 25.31 -10.36
C LYS A 254 2.55 25.63 -11.71
N VAL A 255 1.82 26.34 -12.56
CA VAL A 255 2.33 26.87 -13.82
C VAL A 255 2.74 28.31 -13.57
N PHE A 256 3.98 28.66 -13.86
CA PHE A 256 4.53 29.96 -13.44
C PHE A 256 5.53 30.56 -14.41
N VAL A 257 5.81 31.85 -14.24
CA VAL A 257 6.86 32.64 -14.87
C VAL A 257 7.75 33.24 -13.79
N VAL A 258 9.07 33.20 -13.99
CA VAL A 258 10.05 33.86 -13.10
C VAL A 258 10.34 35.26 -13.63
N ARG A 259 9.84 36.30 -12.95
CA ARG A 259 9.92 37.69 -13.43
C ARG A 259 11.35 38.22 -13.47
N SER A 260 12.15 37.90 -12.45
CA SER A 260 13.57 38.29 -12.35
C SER A 260 14.48 37.64 -13.39
N ALA A 261 14.01 36.59 -14.07
CA ALA A 261 14.72 35.94 -15.18
C ALA A 261 14.21 36.44 -16.55
N SER A 262 12.95 36.87 -16.62
CA SER A 262 12.29 37.29 -17.86
C SER A 262 12.63 38.73 -18.22
N TRP A 263 12.91 39.01 -19.49
CA TRP A 263 13.24 40.35 -19.99
C TRP A 263 12.57 40.64 -21.33
N LEU A 264 12.31 41.92 -21.59
CA LEU A 264 11.82 42.41 -22.87
C LEU A 264 12.58 43.71 -23.17
N ALA A 265 13.11 43.85 -24.38
CA ALA A 265 13.81 45.07 -24.78
C ALA A 265 12.79 46.22 -24.93
N PRO A 266 13.11 47.46 -24.50
CA PRO A 266 12.19 48.58 -24.62
C PRO A 266 11.68 48.85 -26.04
N THR A 267 12.49 48.56 -27.06
CA THR A 267 12.13 48.68 -28.49
C THR A 267 11.13 47.63 -28.96
N HIS A 268 10.85 46.62 -28.14
CA HIS A 268 9.91 45.51 -28.37
C HIS A 268 8.74 45.53 -27.36
N HIS A 269 8.49 46.67 -26.72
CA HIS A 269 7.29 46.89 -25.90
C HIS A 269 6.06 47.12 -26.78
N ASP A 270 5.70 46.11 -27.54
CA ASP A 270 4.52 46.10 -28.40
C ASP A 270 3.62 44.89 -28.10
N ALA A 271 2.35 45.01 -28.47
CA ALA A 271 1.34 44.00 -28.17
C ALA A 271 1.61 42.66 -28.86
N TYR A 272 2.28 42.67 -30.02
CA TYR A 272 2.57 41.47 -30.79
C TYR A 272 3.71 40.67 -30.13
N THR A 273 4.80 41.32 -29.73
CA THR A 273 5.88 40.67 -28.98
C THR A 273 5.38 40.17 -27.62
N LEU A 274 4.60 40.97 -26.89
CA LEU A 274 4.00 40.52 -25.63
C LEU A 274 3.08 39.30 -25.82
N ASN A 275 2.33 39.24 -26.93
CA ASN A 275 1.54 38.06 -27.26
C ASN A 275 2.43 36.82 -27.52
N HIS A 276 3.57 36.97 -28.20
CA HIS A 276 4.50 35.87 -28.43
C HIS A 276 4.98 35.26 -27.10
N GLU A 277 5.41 36.09 -26.16
CA GLU A 277 5.84 35.67 -24.82
C GLU A 277 4.68 35.06 -24.00
N GLN A 278 3.47 35.64 -24.11
CA GLN A 278 2.28 35.09 -23.47
C GLN A 278 2.00 33.66 -23.94
N ARG A 279 2.18 33.36 -25.23
CA ARG A 279 1.98 32.01 -25.77
C ARG A 279 2.98 30.98 -25.24
N HIS A 280 4.21 31.35 -24.88
CA HIS A 280 5.08 30.43 -24.14
C HIS A 280 4.46 30.03 -22.79
N PHE A 281 3.90 31.01 -22.06
CA PHE A 281 3.23 30.72 -20.79
C PHE A 281 1.99 29.82 -20.97
N ASP A 282 1.22 30.06 -22.04
CA ASP A 282 0.07 29.23 -22.41
C ASP A 282 0.47 27.80 -22.84
N LEU A 283 1.61 27.62 -23.52
CA LEU A 283 2.14 26.30 -23.88
C LEU A 283 2.51 25.49 -22.63
N VAL A 284 3.16 26.13 -21.65
CA VAL A 284 3.43 25.47 -20.37
C VAL A 284 2.13 25.08 -19.67
N LYS A 285 1.11 25.95 -19.70
CA LYS A 285 -0.22 25.63 -19.19
C LYS A 285 -0.83 24.42 -19.89
N LEU A 286 -0.78 24.39 -21.22
CA LEU A 286 -1.28 23.26 -22.02
C LEU A 286 -0.61 21.95 -21.62
N VAL A 287 0.71 21.97 -21.42
CA VAL A 287 1.45 20.77 -20.99
C VAL A 287 1.09 20.35 -19.56
N ALA A 288 0.84 21.30 -18.65
CA ALA A 288 0.34 20.98 -17.32
C ALA A 288 -1.07 20.34 -17.36
N GLU A 289 -1.96 20.77 -18.26
CA GLU A 289 -3.27 20.12 -18.48
C GLU A 289 -3.11 18.69 -19.01
N ARG A 290 -2.20 18.49 -19.98
CA ARG A 290 -1.87 17.16 -20.49
C ARG A 290 -1.28 16.27 -19.39
N PHE A 291 -0.43 16.81 -18.51
CA PHE A 291 0.08 16.11 -17.33
C PHE A 291 -1.08 15.66 -16.43
N LYS A 292 -1.99 16.56 -16.05
CA LYS A 292 -3.17 16.22 -15.22
C LYS A 292 -4.01 15.11 -15.85
N ARG A 293 -4.22 15.12 -17.17
CA ARG A 293 -4.95 14.06 -17.88
C ARG A 293 -4.23 12.70 -17.86
N LYS A 294 -2.90 12.68 -17.82
CA LYS A 294 -2.11 11.43 -17.65
C LYS A 294 -2.27 10.83 -16.25
N LEU A 295 -2.72 11.62 -15.26
CA LEU A 295 -3.00 11.18 -13.89
C LEU A 295 -4.42 10.58 -13.80
N SER A 296 -4.57 9.34 -14.25
CA SER A 296 -5.86 8.64 -14.21
C SER A 296 -5.79 7.34 -13.40
N PRO A 297 -6.93 6.86 -12.87
CA PRO A 297 -7.02 5.54 -12.26
C PRO A 297 -6.64 4.39 -13.20
N ASP A 298 -6.72 4.59 -14.52
CA ASP A 298 -6.33 3.58 -15.52
C ASP A 298 -4.81 3.48 -15.68
N SER A 299 -4.07 4.55 -15.36
CA SER A 299 -2.61 4.61 -15.56
C SER A 299 -1.81 4.39 -14.26
N MET A 300 -2.51 4.31 -13.11
CA MET A 300 -1.94 4.30 -11.76
C MET A 300 -2.67 3.33 -10.83
N THR A 301 -1.90 2.66 -9.98
CA THR A 301 -2.38 1.71 -8.97
C THR A 301 -1.90 2.11 -7.59
N LEU A 302 -2.51 1.55 -6.53
CA LEU A 302 -2.04 1.72 -5.16
C LEU A 302 -0.56 1.37 -4.96
N ASP A 303 -0.02 0.45 -5.77
CA ASP A 303 1.36 -0.02 -5.64
C ASP A 303 2.38 0.88 -6.35
N ASN A 304 1.95 1.75 -7.27
CA ASN A 304 2.87 2.48 -8.14
C ASN A 304 2.51 3.95 -8.38
N TYR A 305 1.41 4.48 -7.82
CA TYR A 305 0.95 5.84 -8.11
C TYR A 305 2.05 6.88 -7.90
N ASN A 306 2.83 6.79 -6.81
CA ASN A 306 3.92 7.72 -6.54
C ASN A 306 5.00 7.72 -7.64
N ALA A 307 5.53 6.53 -7.98
CA ALA A 307 6.52 6.38 -9.04
C ALA A 307 5.97 6.79 -10.42
N ARG A 308 4.71 6.45 -10.71
CA ARG A 308 4.04 6.80 -11.97
C ARG A 308 3.82 8.30 -12.10
N MET A 309 3.42 9.00 -11.04
CA MET A 309 3.31 10.46 -11.06
C MET A 309 4.64 11.13 -11.42
N GLN A 310 5.73 10.73 -10.75
CA GLN A 310 7.06 11.28 -11.03
C GLN A 310 7.48 11.01 -12.48
N PHE A 311 7.25 9.80 -12.98
CA PHE A 311 7.54 9.46 -14.37
C PHE A 311 6.73 10.33 -15.35
N GLN A 312 5.43 10.49 -15.14
CA GLN A 312 4.58 11.31 -16.00
C GLN A 312 4.96 12.80 -15.95
N TYR A 313 5.43 13.27 -14.80
CA TYR A 313 5.95 14.63 -14.66
C TYR A 313 7.21 14.82 -15.52
N LEU A 314 8.20 13.92 -15.43
CA LEU A 314 9.41 14.01 -16.24
C LEU A 314 9.12 13.97 -17.75
N GLN A 315 8.23 13.08 -18.18
CA GLN A 315 7.76 13.03 -19.57
C GLN A 315 7.12 14.36 -20.01
N SER A 316 6.30 14.95 -19.15
CA SER A 316 5.63 16.22 -19.44
C SER A 316 6.61 17.40 -19.39
N TRP A 317 7.66 17.34 -18.57
CA TRP A 317 8.72 18.34 -18.57
C TRP A 317 9.55 18.30 -19.87
N TRP A 318 9.87 17.12 -20.40
CA TRP A 318 10.50 17.00 -21.72
C TRP A 318 9.60 17.48 -22.85
N GLU A 319 8.31 17.13 -22.77
CA GLU A 319 7.29 17.62 -23.71
C GLU A 319 7.21 19.15 -23.71
N MET A 320 7.24 19.79 -22.53
CA MET A 320 7.25 21.24 -22.37
C MET A 320 8.41 21.89 -23.11
N ASN A 321 9.64 21.41 -22.90
CA ASN A 321 10.81 22.00 -23.56
C ASN A 321 10.75 21.82 -25.07
N ARG A 322 10.44 20.61 -25.55
CA ARG A 322 10.30 20.33 -26.99
C ARG A 322 9.23 21.20 -27.64
N LEU A 323 8.10 21.42 -26.97
CA LEU A 323 7.00 22.19 -27.53
C LEU A 323 7.32 23.69 -27.61
N GLN A 324 8.05 24.24 -26.62
CA GLN A 324 8.54 25.61 -26.66
C GLN A 324 9.60 25.80 -27.76
N GLU A 325 10.57 24.90 -27.86
CA GLU A 325 11.58 24.92 -28.94
C GLU A 325 10.94 24.82 -30.33
N GLN A 326 9.92 23.96 -30.48
CA GLN A 326 9.16 23.84 -31.71
C GLN A 326 8.43 25.15 -32.06
N TYR A 327 7.79 25.76 -31.08
CA TYR A 327 7.08 27.02 -31.26
C TYR A 327 8.02 28.15 -31.69
N ASP A 328 9.19 28.29 -31.06
CA ASP A 328 10.22 29.26 -31.46
C ASP A 328 10.73 28.99 -32.87
N ALA A 329 11.05 27.73 -33.19
CA ALA A 329 11.56 27.35 -34.51
C ALA A 329 10.55 27.66 -35.63
N GLU A 330 9.27 27.35 -35.42
CA GLU A 330 8.23 27.53 -36.43
C GLU A 330 7.79 28.99 -36.58
N THR A 331 7.82 29.77 -35.51
CA THR A 331 7.51 31.21 -35.55
C THR A 331 8.72 32.08 -35.87
N GLY A 332 9.92 31.50 -35.93
CA GLY A 332 11.17 32.24 -36.07
C GLY A 332 11.44 33.17 -34.89
N GLY A 333 11.12 32.73 -33.67
CA GLY A 333 11.15 33.54 -32.45
C GLY A 333 10.21 34.75 -32.53
N GLY A 334 9.00 34.51 -33.04
CA GLY A 334 7.98 35.55 -33.22
C GLY A 334 8.09 36.38 -34.50
N GLN A 335 9.08 36.19 -35.38
CA GLN A 335 9.22 36.98 -36.61
C GLN A 335 8.19 36.63 -37.71
N ASN A 336 7.64 35.41 -37.69
CA ASN A 336 6.69 34.92 -38.68
C ASN A 336 5.24 35.07 -38.19
N THR A 337 4.59 36.17 -38.57
CA THR A 337 3.22 36.51 -38.16
C THR A 337 2.17 35.48 -38.58
N ALA A 338 2.33 34.87 -39.76
CA ALA A 338 1.41 33.83 -40.24
C ALA A 338 1.53 32.54 -39.40
N ALA A 339 2.75 32.15 -39.03
CA ALA A 339 2.97 31.02 -38.13
C ALA A 339 2.46 31.32 -36.71
N GLN A 340 2.72 32.53 -36.20
CA GLN A 340 2.22 33.01 -34.92
C GLN A 340 0.69 32.91 -34.83
N ALA A 341 -0.02 33.37 -35.87
CA ALA A 341 -1.48 33.29 -35.92
C ALA A 341 -2.01 31.84 -35.87
N ARG A 342 -1.36 30.91 -36.58
CA ARG A 342 -1.71 29.48 -36.53
C ARG A 342 -1.49 28.90 -35.13
N TRP A 343 -0.37 29.24 -34.49
CA TRP A 343 -0.08 28.81 -33.13
C TRP A 343 -1.06 29.39 -32.11
N ASN A 344 -1.44 30.65 -32.23
CA ASN A 344 -2.46 31.27 -31.39
C ASN A 344 -3.77 30.46 -31.44
N GLN A 345 -4.28 30.18 -32.64
CA GLN A 345 -5.50 29.39 -32.83
C GLN A 345 -5.39 27.98 -32.25
N ARG A 346 -4.25 27.31 -32.48
CA ARG A 346 -3.99 25.97 -31.97
C ARG A 346 -3.98 25.94 -30.44
N ILE A 347 -3.19 26.80 -29.80
CA ILE A 347 -3.04 26.86 -28.35
C ILE A 347 -4.40 27.14 -27.69
N GLU A 348 -5.15 28.09 -28.23
CA GLU A 348 -6.49 28.40 -27.73
C GLU A 348 -7.46 27.23 -27.86
N ALA A 349 -7.48 26.56 -29.01
CA ALA A 349 -8.35 25.41 -29.24
C ALA A 349 -8.02 24.26 -28.28
N GLU A 350 -6.74 23.96 -28.09
CA GLU A 350 -6.29 22.89 -27.21
C GLU A 350 -6.56 23.21 -25.73
N LEU A 351 -6.28 24.43 -25.27
CA LEU A 351 -6.61 24.86 -23.90
C LEU A 351 -8.13 24.85 -23.66
N ARG A 352 -8.94 25.28 -24.63
CA ARG A 352 -10.40 25.21 -24.54
C ARG A 352 -10.92 23.78 -24.39
N ALA A 353 -10.26 22.80 -25.02
CA ALA A 353 -10.60 21.39 -24.85
C ALA A 353 -10.36 20.88 -23.41
N PHE A 354 -9.51 21.55 -22.64
CA PHE A 354 -9.33 21.32 -21.20
C PHE A 354 -10.19 22.24 -20.32
N GLY A 355 -11.09 23.04 -20.90
CA GLY A 355 -11.91 24.01 -20.18
C GLY A 355 -11.17 25.29 -19.77
N VAL A 356 -9.93 25.48 -20.24
CA VAL A 356 -9.14 26.69 -19.98
C VAL A 356 -9.40 27.69 -21.10
N ARG A 357 -9.78 28.92 -20.74
CA ARG A 357 -9.93 30.03 -21.69
C ARG A 357 -8.72 30.94 -21.56
N PRO A 358 -7.67 30.79 -22.39
CA PRO A 358 -6.53 31.69 -22.30
C PRO A 358 -6.93 33.13 -22.68
N PRO A 359 -6.12 34.13 -22.32
CA PRO A 359 -6.29 35.50 -22.79
C PRO A 359 -6.37 35.53 -24.33
N SER A 360 -7.31 36.30 -24.88
CA SER A 360 -7.46 36.50 -26.32
C SER A 360 -6.14 37.04 -26.90
N ALA A 361 -5.71 36.47 -28.02
CA ALA A 361 -4.56 37.01 -28.73
C ALA A 361 -4.83 38.46 -29.17
N ALA A 362 -3.83 39.34 -29.00
CA ALA A 362 -3.86 40.63 -29.69
C ALA A 362 -3.77 40.36 -31.20
N GLN A 363 -4.72 40.90 -31.97
CA GLN A 363 -4.61 40.89 -33.43
C GLN A 363 -3.56 41.95 -33.84
N PRO A 364 -2.72 41.66 -34.85
CA PRO A 364 -1.68 42.58 -35.31
C PRO A 364 -2.24 43.91 -35.82
#